data_AF-A0A924TN84-F1
#
_entry.id   AF-A0A924TN84-F1
#
_cell.length_a   1.000
_cell.length_b   1.000
_cell.length_c   1.000
_cell.angle_alpha   90.00
_cell.angle_beta   90.00
_cell.angle_gamma   90.00
#
_symmetry.space_group_name_H-M   'P 1'
#
loop_
_entity.id
_entity.type
_entity.pdbx_description
1 polymer ?
#
loop_
_entity_poly.entity_id
_entity_poly.type
_entity_poly.pdbx_seq_one_letter_code
_entity_poly.pdbx_strand_id
1 'polypeptide(L)'
;FNKSKIVGYNFITVPDPSTPKGKDRVLVEDKNSTIWARFYDIDTNEPFFSGRDSQPKKTVKEIEYERRVGYAWYGTWPAHLIEKKYPKWLAANK
;
A
#
# COMPACT_ATOMS: atom_id res chain seq x y z
N PHE A 1 2.57 -1.80 14.46
CA PHE A 1 1.55 -1.88 13.39
C PHE A 1 0.72 -0.60 13.21
N ASN A 2 0.40 0.17 14.26
CA ASN A 2 -0.49 1.35 14.10
C ASN A 2 0.12 2.50 13.29
N LYS A 3 1.42 2.81 13.46
CA LYS A 3 2.10 3.86 12.68
C LYS A 3 2.15 3.59 11.17
N SER A 4 2.07 2.32 10.77
CA SER A 4 2.11 1.91 9.36
C SER A 4 0.72 1.74 8.74
N LYS A 5 -0.36 1.99 9.49
CA LYS A 5 -1.72 1.89 8.93
C LYS A 5 -2.04 3.11 8.08
N ILE A 6 -2.52 2.88 6.86
CA ILE A 6 -3.05 3.93 6.00
C ILE A 6 -4.57 3.80 6.04
N VAL A 7 -5.20 4.59 6.92
CA VAL A 7 -6.65 4.59 7.14
C VAL A 7 -7.31 5.59 6.21
N GLY A 8 -8.49 5.24 5.68
CA GLY A 8 -9.29 6.15 4.88
C GLY A 8 -8.88 6.20 3.41
N TYR A 9 -8.05 5.24 2.96
CA TYR A 9 -7.59 5.16 1.58
C TYR A 9 -7.66 3.74 1.02
N ASN A 10 -7.79 3.65 -0.29
CA ASN A 10 -7.77 2.42 -1.05
C ASN A 10 -6.92 2.59 -2.33
N PHE A 11 -6.32 1.50 -2.81
CA PHE A 11 -5.44 1.52 -3.98
C PHE A 11 -6.06 0.74 -5.14
N ILE A 12 -6.88 1.45 -5.91
CA ILE A 12 -7.75 0.88 -6.94
C ILE A 12 -7.17 1.04 -8.34
N THR A 13 -7.68 0.25 -9.28
CA THR A 13 -7.44 0.45 -10.70
C THR A 13 -8.54 1.32 -11.28
N VAL A 14 -8.18 2.38 -12.00
CA VAL A 14 -9.10 3.30 -12.67
C VAL A 14 -8.85 3.30 -14.18
N PRO A 15 -9.88 3.51 -15.02
CA PRO A 15 -9.66 3.78 -16.45
C PRO A 15 -8.86 5.06 -16.65
N ASP A 16 -7.86 5.00 -17.54
CA ASP A 16 -7.06 6.17 -17.94
C ASP A 16 -6.59 6.00 -19.40
N PRO A 17 -7.31 6.59 -20.37
CA PRO A 17 -7.00 6.49 -21.79
C PRO A 17 -5.63 7.09 -22.18
N SER A 18 -5.04 7.94 -21.33
CA SER A 18 -3.72 8.53 -21.59
C SER A 18 -2.57 7.54 -21.40
N THR A 19 -2.84 6.40 -20.75
CA THR A 19 -1.85 5.38 -20.44
C THR A 19 -1.80 4.26 -21.49
N PRO A 20 -0.66 3.58 -21.67
CA PRO A 20 -0.51 2.53 -22.68
C PRO A 20 -1.52 1.37 -22.62
N LYS A 21 -2.08 1.07 -21.43
CA LYS A 21 -3.10 0.00 -21.26
C LYS A 21 -4.49 0.54 -20.92
N GLY A 22 -4.74 1.84 -21.10
CA GLY A 22 -6.04 2.46 -20.84
C GLY A 22 -6.48 2.43 -19.37
N LYS A 23 -5.56 2.20 -18.44
CA LYS A 23 -5.84 2.06 -17.00
C LYS A 23 -4.64 2.47 -16.17
N ASP A 24 -4.89 3.03 -14.99
CA ASP A 24 -3.87 3.34 -14.01
C ASP A 24 -4.25 2.82 -12.61
N ARG A 25 -3.29 2.78 -11.69
CA ARG A 25 -3.53 2.51 -10.27
C ARG A 25 -3.28 3.76 -9.45
N VAL A 26 -4.29 4.16 -8.68
CA VAL A 26 -4.28 5.39 -7.91
C VAL A 26 -4.73 5.13 -6.47
N LEU A 27 -4.15 5.91 -5.56
CA LEU A 27 -4.60 5.96 -4.18
C LEU A 27 -5.80 6.91 -4.13
N VAL A 28 -6.94 6.41 -3.68
CA VAL A 28 -8.20 7.16 -3.56
C VAL A 28 -8.68 7.14 -2.13
N GLU A 29 -9.43 8.17 -1.74
CA GLU A 29 -10.08 8.20 -0.44
C GLU A 29 -11.19 7.15 -0.38
N ASP A 30 -11.18 6.40 0.71
CA ASP A 30 -12.19 5.40 1.06
C ASP A 30 -12.21 5.28 2.59
N LYS A 31 -13.15 6.00 3.22
CA LYS A 31 -13.25 6.12 4.69
C LYS A 31 -13.41 4.78 5.41
N ASN A 32 -13.87 3.75 4.72
CA ASN A 32 -14.09 2.41 5.27
C ASN A 32 -12.92 1.45 5.02
N SER A 33 -11.88 1.92 4.31
CA SER A 33 -10.71 1.12 3.96
C SER A 33 -9.54 1.38 4.90
N THR A 34 -8.78 0.32 5.17
CA THR A 34 -7.44 0.43 5.75
C THR A 34 -6.50 -0.44 4.93
N ILE A 35 -5.43 0.18 4.42
CA ILE A 35 -4.40 -0.49 3.64
C ILE A 35 -3.03 -0.28 4.27
N TRP A 36 -2.07 -1.04 3.76
CA TRP A 36 -0.66 -0.92 4.10
C TRP A 36 0.14 -0.86 2.80
N ALA A 37 1.15 0.00 2.77
CA ALA A 37 2.21 -0.08 1.79
C ALA A 37 3.01 -1.38 1.96
N ARG A 38 3.65 -1.81 0.88
CA ARG A 38 4.48 -3.01 0.85
C ARG A 38 5.84 -2.80 1.49
N PHE A 39 6.37 -1.58 1.41
CA PHE A 39 7.65 -1.20 1.99
C PHE A 39 7.49 0.09 2.79
N TYR A 40 8.25 0.16 3.87
CA TYR A 40 8.34 1.31 4.75
C TYR A 40 9.81 1.62 5.01
N ASP A 41 10.12 2.90 5.09
CA ASP A 41 11.42 3.37 5.52
C ASP A 41 11.67 2.91 6.98
N ILE A 42 12.88 2.45 7.26
CA ILE A 42 13.20 1.84 8.57
C ILE A 42 13.23 2.91 9.67
N ASP A 43 13.66 4.12 9.34
CA ASP A 43 13.85 5.20 10.31
C ASP A 43 12.55 5.97 10.55
N THR A 44 11.79 6.25 9.48
CA THR A 44 10.57 7.07 9.57
C THR A 44 9.28 6.25 9.65
N ASN A 45 9.32 4.98 9.23
CA ASN A 45 8.15 4.12 9.08
C ASN A 45 7.11 4.72 8.11
N GLU A 46 7.55 5.55 7.17
CA GLU A 46 6.73 6.08 6.07
C GLU A 46 6.77 5.14 4.85
N PRO A 47 5.67 5.02 4.09
CA PRO A 47 5.66 4.32 2.81
C PRO A 47 6.70 4.87 1.83
N PHE A 48 7.40 3.98 1.12
CA PHE A 48 8.21 4.37 -0.03
C PHE A 48 8.00 3.43 -1.22
N PHE A 49 8.38 3.92 -2.39
CA PHE A 49 8.22 3.24 -3.68
C PHE A 49 9.54 3.23 -4.42
N SER A 50 9.71 2.33 -5.38
CA SER A 50 10.93 2.27 -6.19
C SER A 50 10.60 1.90 -7.63
N GLY A 51 11.22 2.61 -8.55
CA GLY A 51 11.17 2.33 -9.97
C GLY A 51 12.24 1.34 -10.40
N ARG A 52 12.54 1.31 -11.71
CA ARG A 52 13.69 0.56 -12.26
C ARG A 52 15.02 1.24 -12.00
N ASP A 53 15.00 2.52 -11.64
CA ASP A 53 16.15 3.31 -11.22
C ASP A 53 16.65 2.97 -9.79
N SER A 54 15.93 2.11 -9.07
CA SER A 54 16.22 1.72 -7.68
C SER A 54 16.31 2.89 -6.70
N GLN A 55 15.74 4.05 -7.05
CA GLN A 55 15.73 5.22 -6.18
C GLN A 55 14.43 5.25 -5.36
N PRO A 56 14.51 5.52 -4.05
CA PRO A 56 13.33 5.67 -3.23
C PRO A 56 12.51 6.89 -3.69
N LYS A 57 11.22 6.68 -3.92
CA LYS A 57 10.23 7.69 -4.27
C LYS A 57 9.18 7.79 -3.18
N LYS A 58 8.62 8.98 -3.00
CA LYS A 58 7.63 9.23 -1.94
C LYS A 58 6.23 8.81 -2.33
N THR A 59 5.91 8.80 -3.62
CA THR A 59 4.58 8.44 -4.11
C THR A 59 4.65 7.44 -5.27
N VAL A 60 3.59 6.63 -5.41
CA VAL A 60 3.45 5.73 -6.56
C VAL A 60 3.39 6.46 -7.90
N LYS A 61 3.06 7.76 -7.93
CA LYS A 61 3.02 8.54 -9.17
C LYS A 61 4.40 8.84 -9.74
N GLU A 62 5.43 8.83 -8.89
CA GLU A 62 6.83 9.12 -9.26
C GLU A 62 7.55 7.91 -9.89
N ILE A 63 6.97 6.70 -9.81
CA ILE A 63 7.51 5.50 -10.46
C ILE A 63 6.89 5.28 -11.85
N GLU A 64 7.60 4.53 -12.68
CA GLU A 64 7.21 4.27 -14.07
C GLU A 64 5.87 3.55 -14.13
N TYR A 65 5.09 3.87 -15.16
CA TYR A 65 3.75 3.30 -15.37
C TYR A 65 3.72 1.78 -15.20
N GLU A 66 4.64 1.06 -15.86
CA GLU A 66 4.73 -0.40 -15.79
C GLU A 66 4.90 -0.91 -14.35
N ARG A 67 5.70 -0.24 -13.52
CA ARG A 67 5.90 -0.57 -12.11
C ARG A 67 4.69 -0.18 -11.26
N ARG A 68 4.05 0.95 -11.54
CA ARG A 68 2.85 1.42 -10.84
C ARG A 68 1.67 0.46 -11.01
N VAL A 69 1.41 0.02 -12.25
CA VAL A 69 0.28 -0.88 -12.54
C VAL A 69 0.61 -2.36 -12.39
N GLY A 70 1.87 -2.75 -12.61
CA GLY A 70 2.30 -4.15 -12.64
C GLY A 70 2.66 -4.75 -11.28
N TYR A 71 2.72 -3.94 -10.22
CA TYR A 71 3.13 -4.40 -8.89
C TYR A 71 2.15 -3.97 -7.81
N ALA A 72 1.99 -4.82 -6.80
CA ALA A 72 1.14 -4.52 -5.65
C ALA A 72 1.93 -3.74 -4.60
N TRP A 73 1.82 -2.42 -4.66
CA TRP A 73 2.46 -1.48 -3.72
C TRP A 73 1.67 -1.28 -2.44
N TYR A 74 0.35 -1.43 -2.49
CA TYR A 74 -0.52 -1.39 -1.32
C TYR A 74 -1.42 -2.62 -1.27
N GLY A 75 -1.78 -3.03 -0.06
CA GLY A 75 -2.68 -4.15 0.16
C GLY A 75 -3.16 -4.24 1.60
N THR A 76 -3.99 -5.25 1.87
CA THR A 76 -4.61 -5.51 3.18
C THR A 76 -3.97 -6.70 3.91
N TRP A 77 -2.78 -7.13 3.47
CA TRP A 77 -2.11 -8.35 3.97
C TRP A 77 -2.03 -8.45 5.50
N PRO A 78 -1.74 -7.37 6.25
CA PRO A 78 -1.65 -7.45 7.71
C PRO A 78 -3.00 -7.55 8.43
N ALA A 79 -4.13 -7.25 7.77
CA ALA A 79 -5.43 -7.10 8.42
C ALA A 79 -5.83 -8.36 9.21
N HIS A 80 -5.80 -9.54 8.56
CA HIS A 80 -6.17 -10.80 9.20
C HIS A 80 -5.26 -11.14 10.40
N LEU A 81 -3.96 -10.85 10.30
CA LEU A 81 -3.02 -11.07 11.40
C LEU A 81 -3.35 -10.17 12.59
N ILE A 82 -3.54 -8.87 12.35
CA ILE A 82 -3.77 -7.86 13.40
C ILE A 82 -5.14 -8.03 14.06
N GLU A 83 -6.18 -8.33 13.29
CA GLU A 83 -7.55 -8.35 13.80
C GLU A 83 -7.97 -9.69 14.40
N LYS A 84 -7.42 -10.80 13.91
CA LYS A 84 -7.85 -12.15 14.31
C LYS A 84 -6.77 -12.91 15.05
N LYS A 85 -5.59 -13.06 14.44
CA LYS A 85 -4.54 -13.93 15.00
C LYS A 85 -3.87 -13.31 16.22
N TYR A 86 -3.52 -12.04 16.17
CA TYR A 86 -2.82 -11.36 17.26
C TYR A 86 -3.63 -11.27 18.57
N PRO A 87 -4.93 -10.88 18.56
CA PRO A 87 -5.72 -10.86 19.79
C PRO A 87 -5.91 -12.26 20.39
N LYS A 88 -6.12 -13.29 19.53
CA LYS A 88 -6.22 -14.68 19.98
C LYS A 88 -4.93 -15.16 20.62
N TRP A 89 -3.79 -14.86 20.03
CA TRP A 89 -2.48 -15.19 20.60
C TRP A 89 -2.27 -14.49 21.95
N LEU A 90 -2.58 -13.19 22.03
CA LEU A 90 -2.43 -12.42 23.27
C LEU A 90 -3.30 -12.98 24.41
N ALA A 91 -4.51 -13.42 24.11
CA ALA A 91 -5.41 -14.03 25.11
C ALA A 91 -4.91 -15.40 25.61
N ALA A 92 -4.22 -16.16 24.76
CA ALA A 92 -3.69 -17.49 25.10
C ALA A 92 -2.31 -17.45 25.78
N ASN A 93 -1.62 -16.31 25.76
CA ASN A 93 -0.26 -16.14 26.28
C ASN A 93 -0.18 -14.98 27.28
N LYS A 94 -1.31 -14.67 27.92
CA LYS A 94 -1.36 -13.85 29.14
C LYS A 94 -1.26 -14.76 30.35
#